data_AF-A0A069CVD5-F1
#
_entry.id   AF-A0A069CVD5-F1
#
_cell.length_a   1.000
_cell.length_b   1.000
_cell.length_c   1.000
_cell.angle_alpha   90.00
_cell.angle_beta   90.00
_cell.angle_gamma   90.00
#
_symmetry.space_group_name_H-M   'P 1'
#
loop_
_entity.id
_entity.type
_entity.pdbx_description
1 polymer ?
#
loop_
_entity_poly.entity_id
_entity_poly.type
_entity_poly.pdbx_seq_one_letter_code
_entity_poly.pdbx_strand_id
1 'polypeptide(L)'
;MRYSRPTERRTKAIDFPAGYHDVRIADVTATTAKNKETQMFVLKLIGSLSEVGYYNLTFGNSMTDENIGFILASIEDHGVEIPDIDFAYNRQTVDFLNGKQAYIKVTTERYRGTDKGRVDEFVTAAEFNKHRKNNDEAAESVEADEADLNF
;
A
#
# COMPACT_ATOMS: atom_id res chain seq x y z
N MET A 1 -11.57 -22.74 -29.95
CA MET A 1 -12.07 -21.92 -28.83
C MET A 1 -13.31 -21.17 -29.30
N ARG A 2 -14.45 -21.29 -28.60
CA ARG A 2 -15.68 -20.56 -28.94
C ARG A 2 -15.64 -19.16 -28.32
N TYR A 3 -15.91 -18.14 -29.13
CA TYR A 3 -16.02 -16.75 -28.68
C TYR A 3 -17.22 -16.59 -27.74
N SER A 4 -17.02 -15.92 -26.60
CA SER A 4 -18.09 -15.47 -25.69
C SER A 4 -18.04 -13.95 -25.59
N ARG A 5 -19.19 -13.29 -25.66
CA ARG A 5 -19.31 -11.84 -25.62
C ARG A 5 -18.94 -11.34 -24.21
N PRO A 6 -17.91 -10.50 -24.04
CA PRO A 6 -17.57 -9.93 -22.73
C PRO A 6 -18.72 -9.04 -22.25
N THR A 7 -19.28 -9.37 -21.09
CA THR A 7 -20.41 -8.65 -20.47
C THR A 7 -19.98 -7.53 -19.53
N GLU A 8 -18.72 -7.52 -19.09
CA GLU A 8 -18.20 -6.50 -18.15
C GLU A 8 -16.89 -5.88 -18.69
N ARG A 9 -16.84 -4.55 -18.73
CA ARG A 9 -15.56 -3.84 -18.84
C ARG A 9 -14.85 -4.01 -17.51
N ARG A 10 -13.70 -4.70 -17.49
CA ARG A 10 -12.81 -4.67 -16.31
C ARG A 10 -12.58 -3.22 -15.93
N THR A 11 -13.02 -2.83 -14.73
CA THR A 11 -12.73 -1.53 -14.14
C THR A 11 -11.23 -1.33 -14.26
N LYS A 12 -10.78 -0.28 -14.96
CA LYS A 12 -9.35 -0.03 -15.13
C LYS A 12 -8.79 0.18 -13.73
N ALA A 13 -7.88 -0.70 -13.30
CA ALA A 13 -7.10 -0.48 -12.09
C ALA A 13 -6.37 0.87 -12.24
N ILE A 14 -6.55 1.75 -11.26
CA ILE A 14 -5.89 3.05 -11.21
C ILE A 14 -4.60 2.85 -10.41
N ASP A 15 -3.49 3.45 -10.85
CA ASP A 15 -2.25 3.44 -10.09
C ASP A 15 -2.39 4.44 -8.92
N PHE A 16 -1.84 4.13 -7.75
CA PHE A 16 -1.87 5.05 -6.61
C PHE A 16 -1.15 6.38 -6.94
N PRO A 17 -1.69 7.55 -6.58
CA PRO A 17 -0.93 8.79 -6.62
C PRO A 17 0.11 8.79 -5.50
N ALA A 18 1.18 9.58 -5.64
CA ALA A 18 2.15 9.75 -4.55
C ALA A 18 1.48 10.37 -3.32
N GLY A 19 1.87 9.91 -2.14
CA GLY A 19 1.31 10.34 -0.87
C GLY A 19 1.03 9.18 0.07
N TYR A 20 0.26 9.46 1.11
CA TYR A 20 -0.10 8.53 2.17
C TYR A 20 -1.53 8.04 1.95
N HIS A 21 -1.73 6.73 1.98
CA HIS A 21 -3.00 6.10 1.65
C HIS A 21 -3.43 5.06 2.68
N ASP A 22 -4.71 5.06 3.00
CA ASP A 22 -5.38 3.96 3.70
C ASP A 22 -5.74 2.90 2.65
N VAL A 23 -5.28 1.67 2.87
CA VAL A 23 -5.42 0.57 1.94
C VAL A 23 -5.88 -0.70 2.63
N ARG A 24 -6.52 -1.56 1.83
CA ARG A 24 -6.81 -2.94 2.21
C ARG A 24 -5.87 -3.90 1.50
N ILE A 25 -5.25 -4.79 2.25
CA ILE A 25 -4.54 -5.95 1.71
C ILE A 25 -5.58 -6.92 1.16
N ALA A 26 -5.80 -6.89 -0.15
CA ALA A 26 -6.83 -7.66 -0.82
C ALA A 26 -6.41 -9.10 -1.10
N ASP A 27 -5.11 -9.33 -1.26
CA ASP A 27 -4.56 -10.66 -1.45
C ASP A 27 -3.09 -10.70 -1.04
N VAL A 28 -2.63 -11.86 -0.57
CA VAL A 28 -1.24 -12.10 -0.20
C VAL A 28 -0.79 -13.39 -0.86
N THR A 29 0.14 -13.29 -1.81
CA THR A 29 0.65 -14.45 -2.54
C THR A 29 2.07 -14.79 -2.06
N ALA A 30 2.24 -16.03 -1.60
CA ALA A 30 3.56 -16.59 -1.32
C ALA A 30 4.25 -17.03 -2.62
N THR A 31 5.41 -16.44 -2.90
CA THR A 31 6.18 -16.71 -4.12
C THR A 31 7.68 -16.57 -3.85
N THR A 32 8.49 -16.78 -4.87
CA THR A 32 9.94 -16.53 -4.82
C THR A 32 10.33 -15.41 -5.77
N ALA A 33 11.43 -14.72 -5.45
CA ALA A 33 12.02 -13.71 -6.31
C ALA A 33 12.46 -14.31 -7.66
N LYS A 34 12.87 -13.45 -8.59
CA LYS A 34 13.34 -13.88 -9.92
C LYS A 34 14.51 -14.86 -9.86
N ASN A 35 15.33 -14.81 -8.81
CA ASN A 35 16.44 -15.74 -8.57
C ASN A 35 15.98 -17.12 -8.06
N LYS A 36 14.69 -17.30 -7.74
CA LYS A 36 14.07 -18.52 -7.18
C LYS A 36 14.59 -18.99 -5.81
N GLU A 37 15.55 -18.29 -5.24
CA GLU A 37 16.18 -18.62 -3.95
C GLU A 37 15.58 -17.79 -2.81
N THR A 38 15.17 -16.56 -3.10
CA THR A 38 14.64 -15.65 -2.09
C THR A 38 13.13 -15.76 -1.98
N GLN A 39 12.62 -16.09 -0.80
CA GLN A 39 11.19 -16.18 -0.51
C GLN A 39 10.59 -14.77 -0.37
N MET A 40 9.38 -14.57 -0.86
CA MET A 40 8.67 -13.29 -0.74
C MET A 40 7.16 -13.44 -0.65
N PHE A 41 6.52 -12.49 0.03
CA PHE A 41 5.10 -12.25 -0.10
C PHE A 41 4.85 -11.08 -1.05
N VAL A 42 3.96 -11.29 -2.01
CA VAL A 42 3.42 -10.23 -2.86
C VAL A 42 2.06 -9.85 -2.30
N LEU A 43 2.01 -8.66 -1.69
CA LEU A 43 0.78 -8.09 -1.14
C LEU A 43 0.13 -7.25 -2.23
N LYS A 44 -1.12 -7.57 -2.55
CA LYS A 44 -1.98 -6.76 -3.40
C LYS A 44 -2.78 -5.80 -2.53
N LEU A 45 -2.56 -4.51 -2.73
CA LEU A 45 -3.18 -3.43 -1.96
C LEU A 45 -4.26 -2.76 -2.80
N ILE A 46 -5.42 -2.48 -2.19
CA ILE A 46 -6.53 -1.78 -2.83
C ILE A 46 -6.88 -0.54 -2.02
N GLY A 47 -6.90 0.61 -2.69
CA GLY A 47 -7.29 1.90 -2.12
C GLY A 47 -8.79 2.16 -2.23
N SER A 48 -9.24 3.26 -1.61
CA SER A 48 -10.66 3.64 -1.54
C SER A 48 -11.26 4.03 -2.89
N LEU A 49 -10.46 4.49 -3.86
CA LEU A 49 -10.90 4.88 -5.21
C LEU A 49 -10.60 3.78 -6.23
N SER A 50 -10.50 2.51 -5.79
CA SER A 50 -10.12 1.37 -6.62
C SER A 50 -8.69 1.46 -7.18
N GLU A 51 -7.80 2.18 -6.50
CA GLU A 51 -6.38 2.12 -6.77
C GLU A 51 -5.83 0.73 -6.46
N VAL A 52 -4.87 0.26 -7.25
CA VAL A 52 -4.23 -1.02 -7.03
C VAL A 52 -2.72 -0.83 -6.96
N GLY A 53 -2.13 -1.39 -5.91
CA GLY A 53 -0.70 -1.35 -5.63
C GLY A 53 -0.19 -2.76 -5.30
N TYR A 54 1.10 -2.96 -5.50
CA TYR A 54 1.76 -4.20 -5.14
C TYR A 54 2.97 -3.89 -4.26
N TYR A 55 3.10 -4.62 -3.16
CA TYR A 55 4.25 -4.55 -2.27
C TYR A 55 4.90 -5.93 -2.15
N ASN A 56 6.22 -5.98 -2.29
CA ASN A 56 6.98 -7.22 -2.26
C ASN A 56 7.76 -7.30 -0.94
N LEU A 57 7.22 -8.05 0.03
CA LEU A 57 7.91 -8.33 1.28
C LEU A 57 8.88 -9.50 1.05
N THR A 58 10.18 -9.21 1.03
CA THR A 58 11.23 -10.21 0.75
C THR A 58 11.81 -10.73 2.04
N PHE A 59 11.85 -12.05 2.24
CA PHE A 59 12.39 -12.71 3.43
C PHE A 59 13.88 -13.04 3.29
N GLY A 60 14.56 -13.22 4.43
CA GLY A 60 15.97 -13.58 4.49
C GLY A 60 16.94 -12.39 4.42
N ASN A 61 16.44 -11.17 4.64
CA ASN A 61 17.25 -9.97 4.81
C ASN A 61 16.95 -9.31 6.17
N SER A 62 17.88 -8.48 6.65
CA SER A 62 17.76 -7.78 7.95
C SER A 62 16.63 -6.75 8.01
N MET A 63 16.05 -6.37 6.87
CA MET A 63 14.94 -5.43 6.80
C MET A 63 13.57 -6.13 6.87
N THR A 64 13.52 -7.46 6.81
CA THR A 64 12.26 -8.22 6.77
C THR A 64 11.48 -8.00 8.07
N ASP A 65 12.16 -8.15 9.21
CA ASP A 65 11.54 -8.06 10.54
C ASP A 65 11.02 -6.65 10.80
N GLU A 66 11.77 -5.63 10.36
CA GLU A 66 11.37 -4.23 10.45
C GLU A 66 10.12 -3.95 9.58
N ASN A 67 10.13 -4.38 8.31
CA ASN A 67 8.99 -4.20 7.42
C ASN A 67 7.73 -4.93 7.93
N ILE A 68 7.88 -6.14 8.47
CA ILE A 68 6.78 -6.87 9.12
C ILE A 68 6.30 -6.09 10.34
N GLY A 69 7.20 -5.58 11.18
CA GLY A 69 6.86 -4.73 12.31
C GLY A 69 5.99 -3.53 11.92
N PHE A 70 6.34 -2.81 10.86
CA PHE A 70 5.54 -1.70 10.34
C PHE A 70 4.19 -2.15 9.79
N ILE A 71 4.12 -3.26 9.06
CA ILE A 71 2.84 -3.81 8.58
C ILE A 71 1.92 -4.14 9.77
N LEU A 72 2.46 -4.82 10.80
CA LEU A 72 1.69 -5.21 11.98
C LEU A 72 1.24 -4.00 12.80
N ALA A 73 2.14 -3.04 13.04
CA ALA A 73 1.79 -1.80 13.73
C ALA A 73 0.68 -1.04 12.99
N SER A 74 0.76 -0.99 11.67
CA SER A 74 -0.28 -0.38 10.84
C SER A 74 -1.63 -1.08 10.97
N ILE A 75 -1.63 -2.43 11.00
CA ILE A 75 -2.84 -3.24 11.20
C ILE A 75 -3.40 -3.06 12.62
N GLU A 76 -2.53 -2.98 13.63
CA GLU A 76 -2.89 -2.72 15.03
C GLU A 76 -3.51 -1.34 15.21
N ASP A 77 -2.97 -0.33 14.54
CA ASP A 77 -3.51 1.04 14.52
C ASP A 77 -4.94 1.10 13.94
N HIS A 78 -5.30 0.15 13.07
CA HIS A 78 -6.68 -0.04 12.58
C HIS A 78 -7.59 -0.78 13.57
N GLY A 79 -7.13 -1.06 14.79
CA GLY A 79 -7.89 -1.69 15.86
C GLY A 79 -7.97 -3.22 15.76
N VAL A 80 -7.06 -3.85 15.02
CA VAL A 80 -6.99 -5.32 14.91
C VAL A 80 -6.00 -5.86 15.93
N GLU A 81 -6.44 -6.80 16.78
CA GLU A 81 -5.54 -7.48 17.71
C GLU A 81 -4.54 -8.36 16.97
N ILE A 82 -3.25 -8.20 17.30
CA ILE A 82 -2.17 -9.00 16.73
C ILE A 82 -2.08 -10.32 17.52
N PRO A 83 -2.29 -11.48 16.86
CA PRO A 83 -2.19 -12.76 17.54
C PRO A 83 -0.73 -13.11 17.86
N ASP A 84 -0.53 -13.88 18.93
CA ASP A 84 0.77 -14.43 19.30
C ASP A 84 1.12 -15.62 18.37
N ILE A 85 1.60 -15.30 17.18
CA ILE A 85 2.06 -16.25 16.16
C ILE A 85 3.45 -15.85 15.66
N ASP A 86 4.15 -16.81 15.08
CA ASP A 86 5.41 -16.55 14.39
C ASP A 86 5.15 -15.92 13.01
N PHE A 87 5.49 -14.64 12.86
CA PHE A 87 5.32 -13.88 11.61
C PHE A 87 6.47 -14.13 10.62
N ALA A 88 6.72 -15.40 10.31
CA ALA A 88 7.72 -15.82 9.33
C ALA A 88 7.11 -16.06 7.93
N TYR A 89 7.92 -16.57 6.99
CA TYR A 89 7.43 -17.05 5.68
C TYR A 89 6.63 -18.34 5.86
N ASN A 90 5.38 -18.21 6.29
CA ASN A 90 4.47 -19.32 6.53
C ASN A 90 3.03 -18.94 6.12
N ARG A 91 2.15 -19.95 6.13
CA ARG A 91 0.75 -19.77 5.73
C ARG A 91 -0.05 -18.95 6.76
N GLN A 92 0.29 -19.02 8.04
CA GLN A 92 -0.43 -18.29 9.09
C GLN A 92 -0.26 -16.77 8.91
N THR A 93 0.94 -16.31 8.56
CA THR A 93 1.22 -14.91 8.21
C THR A 93 0.40 -14.48 6.99
N VAL A 94 0.35 -15.30 5.94
CA VAL A 94 -0.46 -15.01 4.74
C VAL A 94 -1.94 -14.87 5.09
N ASP A 95 -2.49 -15.83 5.82
CA ASP A 95 -3.90 -15.86 6.19
C ASP A 95 -4.25 -14.70 7.14
N PHE A 96 -3.32 -14.30 8.02
CA PHE A 96 -3.50 -13.16 8.91
C PHE A 96 -3.54 -11.84 8.14
N LEU A 97 -2.55 -11.60 7.28
CA LEU A 97 -2.42 -10.35 6.51
C LEU A 97 -3.55 -10.18 5.50
N ASN A 98 -4.09 -11.28 4.96
CA ASN A 98 -5.14 -11.22 3.96
C ASN A 98 -6.41 -10.56 4.52
N GLY A 99 -6.91 -9.57 3.78
CA GLY A 99 -8.11 -8.82 4.10
C GLY A 99 -7.94 -7.70 5.12
N LYS A 100 -6.73 -7.47 5.67
CA LYS A 100 -6.48 -6.44 6.69
C LYS A 100 -6.33 -5.04 6.12
N GLN A 101 -6.59 -4.04 6.95
CA GLN A 101 -6.36 -2.63 6.64
C GLN A 101 -4.98 -2.21 7.11
N ALA A 102 -4.36 -1.31 6.37
CA ALA A 102 -3.05 -0.77 6.69
C ALA A 102 -2.88 0.59 6.00
N TYR A 103 -1.93 1.37 6.50
CA TYR A 103 -1.45 2.60 5.91
C TYR A 103 -0.17 2.37 5.13
N ILE A 104 -0.09 2.97 3.95
CA ILE A 104 1.09 2.94 3.10
C ILE A 104 1.51 4.33 2.67
N LYS A 105 2.79 4.43 2.33
CA LYS A 105 3.37 5.56 1.60
C LYS A 105 3.66 5.13 0.17
N VAL A 106 3.21 5.95 -0.76
CA VAL A 106 3.39 5.75 -2.20
C VAL A 106 4.29 6.86 -2.73
N THR A 107 5.31 6.48 -3.47
CA THR A 107 6.20 7.41 -4.17
C THR A 107 5.99 7.28 -5.68
N THR A 108 6.23 8.37 -6.42
CA THR A 108 6.21 8.33 -7.88
C THR A 108 7.53 7.75 -8.38
N GLU A 109 7.46 6.62 -9.07
CA GLU A 109 8.61 6.03 -9.77
C GLU A 109 8.40 6.13 -11.28
N ARG A 110 9.41 6.64 -11.99
CA ARG A 110 9.37 6.75 -13.44
C ARG A 110 9.71 5.40 -14.08
N TYR A 111 8.68 4.66 -14.50
CA TYR A 111 8.85 3.37 -15.14
C TYR A 111 8.59 3.47 -16.65
N ARG A 112 9.61 3.19 -17.46
CA ARG A 112 9.53 3.23 -18.94
C ARG A 112 8.95 4.54 -19.50
N GLY A 113 9.27 5.67 -18.86
CA GLY A 113 8.82 7.00 -19.28
C GLY A 113 7.40 7.37 -18.85
N THR A 114 6.71 6.53 -18.07
CA THR A 114 5.44 6.85 -17.41
C THR A 114 5.65 6.89 -15.91
N ASP A 115 5.15 7.93 -15.26
CA ASP A 115 5.14 8.05 -13.81
C ASP A 115 4.09 7.08 -13.25
N LYS A 116 4.53 6.20 -12.36
CA LYS A 116 3.68 5.20 -11.71
C LYS A 116 3.82 5.30 -10.20
N GLY A 117 2.70 5.14 -9.50
CA GLY A 117 2.74 4.96 -8.06
C GLY A 117 3.40 3.64 -7.70
N ARG A 118 4.45 3.72 -6.89
CA ARG A 118 5.08 2.58 -6.25
C ARG A 118 4.83 2.65 -4.76
N VAL A 119 4.37 1.55 -4.19
CA VAL A 119 4.29 1.39 -2.73
C VAL A 119 5.72 1.32 -2.20
N ASP A 120 6.08 2.31 -1.40
CA ASP A 120 7.42 2.50 -0.85
C ASP A 120 7.57 1.67 0.43
N GLU A 121 6.71 1.96 1.41
CA GLU A 121 6.75 1.36 2.75
C GLU A 121 5.36 1.41 3.42
N PHE A 122 5.20 0.57 4.45
CA PHE A 122 4.07 0.63 5.38
C PHE A 122 4.40 1.64 6.47
N VAL A 123 3.39 2.35 6.94
CA VAL A 123 3.56 3.42 7.93
C VAL A 123 2.57 3.27 9.07
N THR A 124 2.87 3.89 10.20
CA THR A 124 1.97 3.95 11.35
C THR A 124 0.88 5.01 11.17
N ALA A 125 -0.20 4.93 11.95
CA ALA A 125 -1.23 5.97 11.97
C ALA A 125 -0.67 7.33 12.37
N ALA A 126 0.36 7.38 13.23
CA ALA A 126 1.02 8.63 13.62
C ALA A 126 1.68 9.32 12.41
N GLU A 127 2.39 8.56 11.58
CA GLU A 127 3.03 9.07 10.36
C GLU A 127 1.99 9.46 9.31
N PHE A 128 0.99 8.62 9.11
CA PHE A 128 -0.14 8.90 8.22
C PHE A 128 -0.83 10.22 8.59
N ASN A 129 -1.18 10.40 9.87
CA ASN A 129 -1.87 11.60 10.35
C ASN A 129 -0.99 12.86 10.32
N LYS A 130 0.31 12.73 10.61
CA LYS A 130 1.25 13.85 10.54
C LYS A 130 1.35 14.41 9.12
N HIS A 131 1.44 13.54 8.12
CA HIS A 131 1.53 13.97 6.73
C HIS A 131 0.20 14.42 6.14
N ARG A 132 -0.91 13.87 6.61
CA ARG A 132 -2.25 14.35 6.26
C ARG A 132 -2.47 15.80 6.71
N LYS A 133 -2.16 16.12 7.97
CA LYS A 133 -2.31 17.48 8.53
C LYS A 133 -1.48 18.52 7.78
N ASN A 134 -0.22 18.18 7.48
CA ASN A 134 0.66 19.08 6.72
C ASN A 134 0.14 19.37 5.29
N ASN A 135 -0.62 18.44 4.68
CA ASN A 135 -1.19 18.63 3.35
C ASN A 135 -2.47 19.50 3.39
N ASP A 136 -3.27 19.35 4.45
CA ASP A 136 -4.46 20.20 4.66
C ASP A 136 -4.06 21.66 5.00
N GLU A 137 -3.02 21.88 5.82
CA GLU A 137 -2.50 23.23 6.14
C GLU A 137 -1.83 23.92 4.92
N ALA A 138 -1.27 23.14 3.99
CA ALA A 138 -0.72 23.66 2.74
C ALA A 138 -1.81 24.05 1.73
N ALA A 139 -2.98 23.41 1.76
CA ALA A 139 -4.11 23.77 0.90
C ALA A 139 -4.78 25.08 1.38
N GLU A 140 -4.89 25.27 2.70
CA GLU A 140 -5.52 26.45 3.30
C GLU A 140 -4.67 27.73 3.12
N SER A 141 -3.35 27.59 2.99
CA SER A 141 -2.43 28.71 2.72
C SER A 141 -2.38 29.13 1.25
N VAL A 142 -2.81 28.27 0.31
CA VAL A 142 -2.87 28.63 -1.13
C VAL A 142 -4.18 29.36 -1.46
N GLU A 143 -5.29 29.02 -0.79
CA GLU A 143 -6.56 29.74 -0.98
C GLU A 143 -6.55 31.15 -0.34
N ALA A 144 -5.71 31.39 0.65
CA ALA A 144 -5.56 32.72 1.27
C ALA A 144 -4.79 33.71 0.36
N ASP A 145 -3.88 33.24 -0.50
CA ASP A 145 -3.06 34.12 -1.36
C ASP A 145 -3.81 34.56 -2.64
N GLU A 146 -4.76 33.76 -3.14
CA GLU A 146 -5.58 34.15 -4.30
C GLU A 146 -6.75 35.11 -3.96
N ALA A 147 -7.13 35.21 -2.68
CA ALA A 147 -8.21 36.09 -2.24
C ALA A 147 -7.80 37.57 -2.15
N ASP A 148 -6.50 37.89 -2.10
CA ASP A 148 -5.98 39.26 -1.90
C ASP A 148 -5.56 39.97 -3.21
N LEU A 149 -5.72 39.33 -4.38
CA LEU A 149 -5.38 39.91 -5.69
C LEU A 149 -6.58 40.46 -6.48
N ASN A 150 -7.78 40.49 -5.88
CA ASN A 150 -9.01 41.01 -6.49
C ASN A 150 -9.55 42.28 -5.79
N PHE A 151 -8.67 43.27 -5.54
CA PHE A 151 -9.08 44.63 -5.17
C PHE A 151 -8.45 45.70 -6.06
#